data_AF-A0A7X9B7P6-F1
#
_entry.id   AF-A0A7X9B7P6-F1
#
_cell.length_a   1.000
_cell.length_b   1.000
_cell.length_c   1.000
_cell.angle_alpha   90.00
_cell.angle_beta   90.00
_cell.angle_gamma   90.00
#
_symmetry.space_group_name_H-M   'P 1'
#
loop_
_entity.id
_entity.type
_entity.pdbx_description
1 polymer ?
#
loop_
_entity_poly.entity_id
_entity_poly.type
_entity_poly.pdbx_seq_one_letter_code
_entity_poly.pdbx_strand_id
1 'polypeptide(L)'
;SIYRFRGADITLYNNVREIFVSDVDSELVVLKRNYRTQSGIVEWVENRFKLKEEETDEVLMSDNGSKKFLLNTEITHQANFYGMDAVKHDSDLEEDNLLKGIYGFKASDAKYIEANVVDESLWIAKFIEKTVSEGYRIESFDLKRGETIQRPLSYEDFLIILYRTKYMGNYIKEIKDRNIPVSFAGKMRIGDIPEIANFMDLVYFLSNPLNETLMAAVLTNSYRIDNLEDYTKTFEDNVFQRVKLYDYLTRDLSNCDKKFRDAINSLKTYLERKDKFSPIAYIRTIMDEVLPIFTAGYNTTTVKSIAGTLFSIIEKLSNKNIISFEIVANELMLLKEMDIEKEMLLEYSGKDDSGYVRIMNLHKAKGLEAPVVILATSSTDTKFDIENFTKQGPNGKEVFLRLKDGYSELGFPSGWDEMQKEARIQDNAENLRLQYVATTRAENVLLISEYKRNHWMSYFSGHLPKSLGQDFFDEEIEKVPLKSICHNTANTLIESFDASNKDTIMECEKQTYSYTTPSRHDDKEFPKLTETVVEDNFEISRFKGSEWGSIVHRLFEIYLKKAGGESFNKKIAI
;
A
#
# COMPACT_ATOMS: atom_id res chain seq x y z
N SER A 1 -13.15 15.28 3.58
CA SER A 1 -11.91 14.86 4.29
C SER A 1 -12.08 13.46 4.83
N ILE A 2 -11.07 12.58 4.72
CA ILE A 2 -11.07 11.19 5.25
C ILE A 2 -9.90 10.95 6.23
N TYR A 3 -9.41 12.02 6.86
CA TYR A 3 -8.21 11.97 7.73
C TYR A 3 -8.51 12.53 9.13
N ARG A 4 -9.72 12.33 9.67
CA ARG A 4 -10.06 12.83 11.01
C ARG A 4 -9.14 12.24 12.08
N PHE A 5 -8.74 10.98 11.92
CA PHE A 5 -7.76 10.33 12.79
C PHE A 5 -6.38 11.02 12.82
N ARG A 6 -6.05 11.87 11.83
CA ARG A 6 -4.85 12.73 11.82
C ARG A 6 -5.12 14.16 12.31
N GLY A 7 -6.33 14.44 12.79
CA GLY A 7 -6.78 15.75 13.23
C GLY A 7 -7.31 16.66 12.11
N ALA A 8 -7.59 16.13 10.91
CA ALA A 8 -8.19 16.93 9.86
C ALA A 8 -9.66 17.26 10.20
N ASP A 9 -9.97 18.55 10.26
CA ASP A 9 -11.30 19.04 10.62
C ASP A 9 -12.06 19.54 9.37
N ILE A 10 -13.21 18.92 9.09
CA ILE A 10 -14.06 19.31 7.96
C ILE A 10 -14.88 20.56 8.27
N THR A 11 -15.14 20.85 9.54
CA THR A 11 -15.90 22.03 9.97
C THR A 11 -15.18 23.31 9.55
N LEU A 12 -13.84 23.32 9.65
CA LEU A 12 -13.01 24.44 9.20
C LEU A 12 -13.21 24.75 7.70
N TYR A 13 -13.27 23.71 6.86
CA TYR A 13 -13.55 23.91 5.43
C TYR A 13 -14.95 24.50 5.21
N ASN A 14 -15.95 24.01 5.93
CA ASN A 14 -17.32 24.51 5.84
C ASN A 14 -17.40 25.98 6.29
N ASN A 15 -16.75 26.35 7.40
CA ASN A 15 -16.71 27.72 7.91
C ASN A 15 -16.01 28.68 6.92
N VAL A 16 -14.86 28.28 6.38
CA VAL A 16 -14.16 29.09 5.35
C VAL A 16 -15.01 29.22 4.10
N ARG A 17 -15.70 28.15 3.68
CA ARG A 17 -16.63 28.20 2.54
C ARG A 17 -17.75 29.20 2.79
N GLU A 18 -18.34 29.25 3.98
CA GLU A 18 -19.39 30.23 4.33
C GLU A 18 -18.89 31.67 4.32
N ILE A 19 -17.66 31.90 4.79
CA ILE A 19 -17.00 33.22 4.70
C ILE A 19 -16.87 33.64 3.23
N PHE A 20 -16.40 32.75 2.36
CA PHE A 20 -16.21 33.05 0.93
C PHE A 20 -17.54 33.27 0.20
N VAL A 21 -18.59 32.51 0.54
CA VAL A 21 -19.92 32.72 -0.05
C VAL A 21 -20.54 34.05 0.40
N SER A 22 -20.21 34.53 1.59
CA SER A 22 -20.73 35.79 2.13
C SER A 22 -19.92 37.02 1.71
N ASP A 23 -18.77 36.83 1.08
CA ASP A 23 -17.86 37.89 0.66
C ASP A 23 -18.07 38.23 -0.82
N VAL A 24 -18.34 39.50 -1.12
CA VAL A 24 -18.69 39.99 -2.45
C VAL A 24 -17.51 39.94 -3.43
N ASP A 25 -16.28 39.94 -2.91
CA ASP A 25 -15.04 39.88 -3.70
C ASP A 25 -14.51 38.45 -3.87
N SER A 26 -15.25 37.44 -3.38
CA SER A 26 -14.87 36.03 -3.40
C SER A 26 -15.79 35.22 -4.32
N GLU A 27 -15.23 34.23 -5.01
CA GLU A 27 -16.00 33.31 -5.87
C GLU A 27 -15.82 31.85 -5.42
N LEU A 28 -16.94 31.14 -5.27
CA LEU A 28 -16.94 29.70 -5.06
C LEU A 28 -17.02 28.96 -6.40
N VAL A 29 -15.89 28.42 -6.84
CA VAL A 29 -15.82 27.62 -8.08
C VAL A 29 -16.14 26.15 -7.79
N VAL A 30 -17.12 25.59 -8.50
CA VAL A 30 -17.52 24.18 -8.40
C VAL A 30 -17.16 23.44 -9.69
N LEU A 31 -16.37 22.39 -9.58
CA LEU A 31 -15.96 21.54 -10.71
C LEU A 31 -16.80 20.26 -10.74
N LYS A 32 -17.68 20.14 -11.75
CA LYS A 32 -18.60 18.98 -11.88
C LYS A 32 -18.17 17.94 -12.89
N ARG A 33 -17.42 18.36 -13.92
CA ARG A 33 -17.06 17.47 -15.03
C ARG A 33 -16.12 16.36 -14.55
N ASN A 34 -16.55 15.13 -14.68
CA ASN A 34 -15.77 13.93 -14.42
C ASN A 34 -15.20 13.41 -15.74
N TYR A 35 -13.88 13.57 -15.92
CA TYR A 35 -13.13 13.09 -17.09
C TYR A 35 -12.53 11.70 -16.89
N ARG A 36 -12.73 11.11 -15.71
CA ARG A 36 -12.05 9.89 -15.24
C ARG A 36 -12.91 8.66 -15.48
N THR A 37 -14.14 8.72 -15.00
CA THR A 37 -15.02 7.58 -14.79
C THR A 37 -16.11 7.53 -15.85
N GLN A 38 -16.43 6.33 -16.30
CA GLN A 38 -17.54 6.04 -17.20
C GLN A 38 -18.90 6.46 -16.63
N SER A 39 -19.83 6.87 -17.50
CA SER A 39 -21.12 7.44 -17.14
C SER A 39 -21.96 6.56 -16.21
N GLY A 40 -22.00 5.25 -16.41
CA GLY A 40 -22.81 4.33 -15.64
C GLY A 40 -22.32 4.18 -14.20
N ILE A 41 -21.00 4.27 -13.98
CA ILE A 41 -20.45 4.34 -12.62
C ILE A 41 -20.79 5.69 -11.99
N VAL A 42 -20.64 6.79 -12.72
CA VAL A 42 -20.99 8.14 -12.22
C VAL A 42 -22.46 8.19 -11.82
N GLU A 43 -23.37 7.75 -12.68
CA GLU A 43 -24.82 7.72 -12.44
C GLU A 43 -25.17 6.87 -11.21
N TRP A 44 -24.55 5.69 -11.06
CA TRP A 44 -24.78 4.85 -9.89
C TRP A 44 -24.26 5.51 -8.60
N VAL A 45 -23.07 6.12 -8.64
CA VAL A 45 -22.54 6.90 -7.50
C VAL A 45 -23.50 8.03 -7.16
N GLU A 46 -23.98 8.79 -8.14
CA GLU A 46 -24.98 9.83 -7.91
C GLU A 46 -26.22 9.24 -7.26
N ASN A 47 -26.84 8.21 -7.82
CA ASN A 47 -28.04 7.60 -7.27
C ASN A 47 -27.84 7.07 -5.83
N ARG A 48 -26.64 6.61 -5.49
CA ARG A 48 -26.35 6.09 -4.16
C ARG A 48 -26.13 7.18 -3.10
N PHE A 49 -25.49 8.28 -3.49
CA PHE A 49 -25.14 9.38 -2.57
C PHE A 49 -26.09 10.58 -2.67
N LYS A 50 -27.00 10.58 -3.65
CA LYS A 50 -28.13 11.50 -3.76
C LYS A 50 -29.13 11.24 -2.64
N LEU A 51 -29.71 12.34 -2.16
CA LEU A 51 -30.80 12.33 -1.19
C LEU A 51 -32.02 11.60 -1.75
N LYS A 52 -32.65 10.76 -0.92
CA LYS A 52 -33.95 10.17 -1.30
C LYS A 52 -35.00 11.28 -1.30
N GLU A 53 -35.92 11.26 -2.26
CA GLU A 53 -36.98 12.29 -2.41
C GLU A 53 -37.89 12.44 -1.18
N GLU A 54 -37.90 11.45 -0.29
CA GLU A 54 -38.69 11.43 0.96
C GLU A 54 -37.91 11.94 2.20
N GLU A 55 -36.59 12.16 2.09
CA GLU A 55 -35.78 12.72 3.16
C GLU A 55 -35.88 14.25 3.11
N THR A 56 -36.13 14.89 4.26
CA THR A 56 -36.38 16.35 4.45
C THR A 56 -35.18 17.25 4.17
N ASP A 57 -34.25 16.76 3.35
CA ASP A 57 -32.95 17.32 3.11
C ASP A 57 -33.00 18.17 1.84
N GLU A 58 -32.76 19.48 2.00
CA GLU A 58 -32.98 20.43 0.91
C GLU A 58 -32.06 20.16 -0.29
N VAL A 59 -32.65 19.74 -1.41
CA VAL A 59 -32.00 19.81 -2.73
C VAL A 59 -32.02 21.25 -3.18
N LEU A 60 -30.92 21.97 -2.98
CA LEU A 60 -30.77 23.35 -3.44
C LEU A 60 -30.20 23.36 -4.85
N MET A 61 -30.81 24.18 -5.72
CA MET A 61 -30.15 24.63 -6.95
C MET A 61 -29.08 25.64 -6.53
N SER A 62 -27.82 25.37 -6.85
CA SER A 62 -26.79 26.40 -6.71
C SER A 62 -26.97 27.44 -7.83
N ASP A 63 -26.49 28.67 -7.64
CA ASP A 63 -26.49 29.73 -8.66
C ASP A 63 -25.86 29.30 -10.01
N ASN A 64 -25.01 28.27 -10.00
CA ASN A 64 -24.35 27.71 -11.19
C ASN A 64 -25.06 26.45 -11.77
N GLY A 65 -26.37 26.28 -11.54
CA GLY A 65 -27.17 25.17 -12.08
C GLY A 65 -26.78 23.76 -11.59
N SER A 66 -26.11 23.65 -10.44
CA SER A 66 -25.77 22.36 -9.80
C SER A 66 -26.93 21.82 -8.99
N LYS A 67 -27.12 20.50 -9.04
CA LYS A 67 -27.80 19.78 -7.95
C LYS A 67 -26.82 19.64 -6.79
N LYS A 68 -27.13 20.31 -5.67
CA LYS A 68 -26.41 20.20 -4.40
C LYS A 68 -27.21 19.27 -3.49
N PHE A 69 -26.55 18.23 -2.97
CA PHE A 69 -27.15 17.28 -2.03
C PHE A 69 -26.65 17.59 -0.61
N LEU A 70 -27.57 17.93 0.28
CA LEU A 70 -27.34 18.23 1.69
C LEU A 70 -27.80 17.06 2.56
N LEU A 71 -26.92 16.14 2.97
CA LEU A 71 -27.30 15.08 3.92
C LEU A 71 -27.44 15.68 5.33
N ASN A 72 -28.65 15.73 5.92
CA ASN A 72 -28.85 16.01 7.35
C ASN A 72 -28.32 14.85 8.18
N THR A 73 -27.02 14.89 8.37
CA THR A 73 -26.44 14.58 9.67
C THR A 73 -26.02 15.94 10.21
N GLU A 74 -26.54 16.33 11.38
CA GLU A 74 -26.36 17.64 12.02
C GLU A 74 -25.10 18.40 11.55
N ILE A 75 -25.32 19.53 10.87
CA ILE A 75 -24.61 20.03 9.67
C ILE A 75 -23.13 20.44 9.81
N THR A 76 -22.45 20.27 10.95
CA THR A 76 -21.03 20.67 11.04
C THR A 76 -20.08 19.62 10.45
N HIS A 77 -20.42 18.34 10.60
CA HIS A 77 -19.47 17.26 10.42
C HIS A 77 -19.53 16.57 9.07
N GLN A 78 -20.33 17.05 8.10
CA GLN A 78 -20.39 16.53 6.73
C GLN A 78 -20.13 17.60 5.66
N ALA A 79 -19.51 17.20 4.56
CA ALA A 79 -19.33 18.07 3.39
C ALA A 79 -20.48 17.84 2.39
N ASN A 80 -20.88 18.90 1.70
CA ASN A 80 -21.91 18.82 0.66
C ASN A 80 -21.45 17.93 -0.49
N PHE A 81 -22.36 17.10 -1.00
CA PHE A 81 -22.13 16.33 -2.23
C PHE A 81 -22.68 17.12 -3.41
N TYR A 82 -21.91 17.18 -4.49
CA TYR A 82 -22.35 17.75 -5.76
C TYR A 82 -22.46 16.64 -6.78
N GLY A 83 -23.48 16.73 -7.63
CA GLY A 83 -23.56 15.89 -8.82
C GLY A 83 -22.35 16.06 -9.73
N MET A 84 -21.97 14.99 -10.41
CA MET A 84 -20.87 14.89 -11.36
C MET A 84 -21.39 14.65 -12.77
N ASP A 85 -20.90 15.42 -13.73
CA ASP A 85 -21.23 15.27 -15.15
C ASP A 85 -20.15 14.40 -15.81
N ALA A 86 -20.49 13.15 -16.16
CA ALA A 86 -19.56 12.26 -16.85
C ALA A 86 -19.27 12.76 -18.27
N VAL A 87 -17.98 12.83 -18.63
CA VAL A 87 -17.52 13.15 -19.98
C VAL A 87 -17.29 11.88 -20.80
N LYS A 88 -16.92 10.78 -20.14
CA LYS A 88 -16.80 9.46 -20.78
C LYS A 88 -18.18 8.79 -20.75
N HIS A 89 -18.80 8.67 -21.92
CA HIS A 89 -20.04 7.92 -22.06
C HIS A 89 -19.76 6.45 -22.33
N ASP A 90 -20.53 5.57 -21.70
CA ASP A 90 -20.49 4.15 -21.99
C ASP A 90 -20.90 3.91 -23.43
N SER A 91 -20.22 3.00 -24.11
CA SER A 91 -20.71 2.49 -25.38
C SER A 91 -22.05 1.75 -25.20
N ASP A 92 -22.89 1.76 -26.22
CA ASP A 92 -24.10 0.89 -26.25
C ASP A 92 -23.76 -0.56 -26.64
N LEU A 93 -22.49 -0.85 -26.96
CA LEU A 93 -22.03 -2.17 -27.38
C LEU A 93 -22.00 -3.14 -26.19
N GLU A 94 -22.85 -4.17 -26.20
CA GLU A 94 -22.71 -5.32 -25.30
C GLU A 94 -21.94 -6.41 -26.05
N GLU A 95 -20.65 -6.55 -25.74
CA GLU A 95 -19.79 -7.64 -26.19
C GLU A 95 -19.45 -8.52 -24.99
N ASP A 96 -19.47 -9.86 -25.16
CA ASP A 96 -19.29 -10.82 -24.06
C ASP A 96 -17.94 -10.63 -23.30
N ASN A 97 -16.91 -10.14 -23.98
CA ASN A 97 -15.58 -9.93 -23.41
C ASN A 97 -15.27 -8.47 -23.03
N LEU A 98 -16.26 -7.56 -23.08
CA LEU A 98 -16.08 -6.15 -22.69
C LEU A 98 -16.56 -5.93 -21.25
N LEU A 99 -15.64 -5.62 -20.33
CA LEU A 99 -16.00 -5.29 -18.94
C LEU A 99 -16.26 -3.79 -18.78
N LYS A 100 -17.46 -3.44 -18.34
CA LYS A 100 -17.86 -2.07 -18.00
C LYS A 100 -18.97 -2.05 -16.96
N GLY A 101 -18.98 -1.02 -16.12
CA GLY A 101 -20.00 -0.80 -15.11
C GLY A 101 -19.69 -1.45 -13.76
N ILE A 102 -20.73 -1.80 -13.01
CA ILE A 102 -20.61 -2.18 -11.59
C ILE A 102 -21.12 -3.59 -11.39
N TYR A 103 -20.32 -4.38 -10.69
CA TYR A 103 -20.60 -5.77 -10.41
C TYR A 103 -20.54 -6.07 -8.92
N GLY A 104 -21.54 -6.79 -8.44
CA GLY A 104 -21.48 -7.48 -7.15
C GLY A 104 -20.83 -8.83 -7.35
N PHE A 105 -20.01 -9.29 -6.41
CA PHE A 105 -19.51 -10.66 -6.44
C PHE A 105 -19.59 -11.31 -5.06
N LYS A 106 -19.98 -12.58 -5.05
CA LYS A 106 -20.14 -13.36 -3.83
C LYS A 106 -19.22 -14.58 -3.87
N ALA A 107 -18.12 -14.49 -3.13
CA ALA A 107 -17.15 -15.57 -3.07
C ALA A 107 -17.65 -16.77 -2.26
N SER A 108 -18.25 -16.53 -1.07
CA SER A 108 -18.83 -17.60 -0.27
C SER A 108 -19.99 -17.15 0.63
N ASP A 109 -20.68 -18.14 1.20
CA ASP A 109 -21.72 -17.98 2.22
C ASP A 109 -21.17 -18.13 3.65
N ALA A 110 -19.85 -17.98 3.82
CA ALA A 110 -19.20 -18.16 5.11
C ALA A 110 -19.80 -17.25 6.19
N LYS A 111 -19.98 -17.78 7.40
CA LYS A 111 -20.50 -17.02 8.55
C LYS A 111 -19.44 -16.09 9.17
N TYR A 112 -18.18 -16.50 9.08
CA TYR A 112 -17.03 -15.85 9.70
C TYR A 112 -16.18 -15.16 8.63
N ILE A 113 -15.65 -13.99 8.98
CA ILE A 113 -14.87 -13.17 8.04
C ILE A 113 -13.59 -13.88 7.62
N GLU A 114 -12.95 -14.62 8.51
CA GLU A 114 -11.72 -15.37 8.23
C GLU A 114 -11.93 -16.38 7.09
N ALA A 115 -13.05 -17.12 7.13
CA ALA A 115 -13.39 -18.06 6.07
C ALA A 115 -13.76 -17.34 4.76
N ASN A 116 -14.57 -16.28 4.83
CA ASN A 116 -14.90 -15.49 3.63
C ASN A 116 -13.66 -14.91 2.97
N VAL A 117 -12.71 -14.37 3.75
CA VAL A 117 -11.46 -13.78 3.22
C VAL A 117 -10.66 -14.81 2.43
N VAL A 118 -10.57 -16.05 2.89
CA VAL A 118 -9.88 -17.13 2.16
C VAL A 118 -10.57 -17.39 0.82
N ASP A 119 -11.88 -17.58 0.82
CA ASP A 119 -12.63 -17.83 -0.41
C ASP A 119 -12.60 -16.62 -1.37
N GLU A 120 -12.69 -15.41 -0.83
CA GLU A 120 -12.74 -14.15 -1.57
C GLU A 120 -11.39 -13.79 -2.18
N SER A 121 -10.30 -13.98 -1.45
CA SER A 121 -8.95 -13.79 -1.99
C SER A 121 -8.68 -14.76 -3.15
N LEU A 122 -9.11 -16.02 -3.01
CA LEU A 122 -9.03 -17.01 -4.09
C LEU A 122 -9.91 -16.62 -5.29
N TRP A 123 -11.15 -16.17 -5.06
CA TRP A 123 -12.08 -15.74 -6.10
C TRP A 123 -11.51 -14.56 -6.90
N ILE A 124 -11.00 -13.54 -6.21
CA ILE A 124 -10.41 -12.34 -6.86
C ILE A 124 -9.17 -12.73 -7.68
N ALA A 125 -8.31 -13.58 -7.13
CA ALA A 125 -7.11 -14.02 -7.84
C ALA A 125 -7.47 -14.80 -9.12
N LYS A 126 -8.48 -15.67 -9.08
CA LYS A 126 -9.02 -16.37 -10.26
C LYS A 126 -9.64 -15.40 -11.27
N PHE A 127 -10.39 -14.41 -10.80
CA PHE A 127 -11.01 -13.41 -11.67
C PHE A 127 -9.95 -12.60 -12.45
N ILE A 128 -8.90 -12.15 -11.77
CA ILE A 128 -7.79 -11.42 -12.41
C ILE A 128 -7.06 -12.31 -13.42
N GLU A 129 -6.74 -13.55 -13.05
CA GLU A 129 -6.09 -14.51 -13.95
C GLU A 129 -6.91 -14.74 -15.21
N LYS A 130 -8.19 -15.11 -15.03
CA LYS A 130 -9.12 -15.42 -16.12
C LYS A 130 -9.31 -14.24 -17.07
N THR A 131 -9.57 -13.05 -16.52
CA THR A 131 -9.85 -11.86 -17.35
C THR A 131 -8.65 -11.43 -18.18
N VAL A 132 -7.44 -11.60 -17.66
CA VAL A 132 -6.20 -11.34 -18.41
C VAL A 132 -5.91 -12.46 -19.41
N SER A 133 -6.05 -13.73 -19.04
CA SER A 133 -5.73 -14.88 -19.92
C SER A 133 -6.69 -15.02 -21.10
N GLU A 134 -7.98 -14.78 -20.88
CA GLU A 134 -9.02 -14.84 -21.92
C GLU A 134 -9.11 -13.55 -22.75
N GLY A 135 -8.34 -12.52 -22.40
CA GLY A 135 -8.23 -11.29 -23.18
C GLY A 135 -9.46 -10.38 -23.10
N TYR A 136 -10.10 -10.31 -21.93
CA TYR A 136 -11.18 -9.34 -21.67
C TYR A 136 -10.67 -7.92 -21.91
N ARG A 137 -11.58 -7.06 -22.36
CA ARG A 137 -11.27 -5.70 -22.81
C ARG A 137 -11.91 -4.65 -21.92
N ILE A 138 -11.28 -3.48 -21.93
CA ILE A 138 -11.79 -2.24 -21.33
C ILE A 138 -11.68 -1.10 -22.32
N GLU A 139 -12.42 -0.04 -22.06
CA GLU A 139 -12.37 1.19 -22.85
C GLU A 139 -11.34 2.17 -22.27
N SER A 140 -10.37 2.57 -23.08
CA SER A 140 -9.34 3.55 -22.71
C SER A 140 -9.41 4.75 -23.64
N PHE A 141 -9.26 5.95 -23.09
CA PHE A 141 -9.27 7.17 -23.90
C PHE A 141 -7.86 7.46 -24.41
N ASP A 142 -7.66 7.40 -25.74
CA ASP A 142 -6.39 7.74 -26.36
C ASP A 142 -6.29 9.26 -26.56
N LEU A 143 -5.48 9.92 -25.71
CA LEU A 143 -5.24 11.37 -25.77
C LEU A 143 -4.67 11.83 -27.12
N LYS A 144 -3.96 10.97 -27.86
CA LYS A 144 -3.35 11.33 -29.16
C LYS A 144 -4.36 11.30 -30.29
N ARG A 145 -5.32 10.37 -30.22
CA ARG A 145 -6.37 10.21 -31.24
C ARG A 145 -7.63 10.98 -30.90
N GLY A 146 -7.84 11.33 -29.64
CA GLY A 146 -9.07 11.96 -29.17
C GLY A 146 -10.27 11.01 -29.18
N GLU A 147 -10.03 9.70 -29.20
CA GLU A 147 -11.03 8.66 -29.34
C GLU A 147 -10.92 7.61 -28.22
N THR A 148 -12.05 7.03 -27.85
CA THR A 148 -12.09 5.87 -26.96
C THR A 148 -11.74 4.62 -27.75
N ILE A 149 -10.70 3.90 -27.32
CA ILE A 149 -10.26 2.64 -27.89
C ILE A 149 -10.53 1.49 -26.92
N GLN A 150 -10.83 0.31 -27.45
CA GLN A 150 -10.84 -0.91 -26.65
C GLN A 150 -9.46 -1.54 -26.64
N ARG A 151 -8.98 -1.94 -25.47
CA ARG A 151 -7.72 -2.68 -25.31
C ARG A 151 -7.88 -3.83 -24.32
N PRO A 152 -7.08 -4.90 -24.44
CA PRO A 152 -7.08 -5.98 -23.47
C PRO A 152 -6.64 -5.49 -22.08
N LEU A 153 -7.13 -6.19 -21.06
CA LEU A 153 -6.73 -6.02 -19.67
C LEU A 153 -5.30 -6.50 -19.43
N SER A 154 -4.64 -5.81 -18.53
CA SER A 154 -3.30 -6.10 -18.03
C SER A 154 -3.29 -6.03 -16.50
N TYR A 155 -2.26 -6.58 -15.84
CA TYR A 155 -2.25 -6.63 -14.37
C TYR A 155 -2.22 -5.24 -13.72
N GLU A 156 -1.65 -4.23 -14.38
CA GLU A 156 -1.63 -2.83 -13.90
C GLU A 156 -3.01 -2.15 -13.85
N ASP A 157 -4.01 -2.73 -14.52
CA ASP A 157 -5.36 -2.19 -14.58
C ASP A 157 -6.16 -2.46 -13.30
N PHE A 158 -5.69 -3.38 -12.46
CA PHE A 158 -6.40 -3.83 -11.26
C PHE A 158 -5.92 -3.13 -10.00
N LEU A 159 -6.87 -2.58 -9.25
CA LEU A 159 -6.69 -2.00 -7.93
C LEU A 159 -7.64 -2.65 -6.92
N ILE A 160 -7.09 -3.40 -5.98
CA ILE A 160 -7.82 -3.99 -4.86
C ILE A 160 -7.76 -3.03 -3.67
N ILE A 161 -8.92 -2.60 -3.20
CA ILE A 161 -9.06 -1.70 -2.06
C ILE A 161 -9.63 -2.46 -0.87
N LEU A 162 -8.91 -2.40 0.23
CA LEU A 162 -9.30 -2.92 1.53
C LEU A 162 -9.62 -1.76 2.49
N TYR A 163 -10.64 -1.91 3.33
CA TYR A 163 -10.96 -0.90 4.35
C TYR A 163 -9.84 -0.80 5.41
N ARG A 164 -9.28 -1.94 5.80
CA ARG A 164 -8.17 -2.11 6.76
C ARG A 164 -7.16 -3.12 6.24
N THR A 165 -5.98 -3.17 6.84
CA THR A 165 -4.86 -3.99 6.33
C THR A 165 -4.79 -5.41 6.92
N LYS A 166 -5.60 -5.74 7.93
CA LYS A 166 -5.53 -7.01 8.68
C LYS A 166 -5.44 -8.26 7.80
N TYR A 167 -6.22 -8.32 6.72
CA TYR A 167 -6.30 -9.48 5.82
C TYR A 167 -5.59 -9.26 4.49
N MET A 168 -4.81 -8.18 4.35
CA MET A 168 -4.11 -7.86 3.09
C MET A 168 -3.17 -9.00 2.66
N GLY A 169 -2.52 -9.66 3.63
CA GLY A 169 -1.65 -10.82 3.39
C GLY A 169 -2.34 -11.98 2.69
N ASN A 170 -3.64 -12.22 2.95
CA ASN A 170 -4.40 -13.28 2.28
C ASN A 170 -4.53 -13.03 0.76
N TYR A 171 -4.88 -11.80 0.37
CA TYR A 171 -4.98 -11.43 -1.04
C TYR A 171 -3.62 -11.45 -1.73
N ILE A 172 -2.58 -10.94 -1.07
CA ILE A 172 -1.20 -10.99 -1.59
C ILE A 172 -0.82 -12.45 -1.86
N LYS A 173 -1.06 -13.34 -0.89
CA LYS A 173 -0.71 -14.76 -1.00
C LYS A 173 -1.39 -15.43 -2.19
N GLU A 174 -2.72 -15.33 -2.32
CA GLU A 174 -3.45 -16.01 -3.41
C GLU A 174 -3.08 -15.48 -4.80
N ILE A 175 -2.73 -14.20 -4.92
CA ILE A 175 -2.24 -13.60 -6.17
C ILE A 175 -0.83 -14.09 -6.49
N LYS A 176 0.06 -14.16 -5.48
CA LYS A 176 1.42 -14.71 -5.62
C LYS A 176 1.43 -16.19 -5.97
N ASP A 177 0.57 -16.99 -5.35
CA ASP A 177 0.46 -18.44 -5.61
C ASP A 177 0.06 -18.74 -7.07
N ARG A 178 -0.48 -17.74 -7.79
CA ARG A 178 -0.79 -17.79 -9.23
C ARG A 178 0.26 -17.15 -10.12
N ASN A 179 1.42 -16.76 -9.58
CA ASN A 179 2.49 -16.03 -10.29
C ASN A 179 2.04 -14.68 -10.88
N ILE A 180 1.04 -14.03 -10.28
CA ILE A 180 0.58 -12.70 -10.72
C ILE A 180 1.42 -11.63 -10.00
N PRO A 181 1.97 -10.62 -10.72
CA PRO A 181 2.78 -9.58 -10.12
C PRO A 181 1.93 -8.68 -9.23
N VAL A 182 2.38 -8.42 -8.00
CA VAL A 182 1.61 -7.65 -7.02
C VAL A 182 2.46 -6.61 -6.29
N SER A 183 1.88 -5.42 -6.12
CA SER A 183 2.36 -4.39 -5.21
C SER A 183 1.36 -4.17 -4.09
N PHE A 184 1.84 -3.70 -2.94
CA PHE A 184 0.97 -3.21 -1.90
C PHE A 184 1.34 -1.81 -1.42
N ALA A 185 0.33 -1.07 -0.95
CA ALA A 185 0.49 0.20 -0.25
C ALA A 185 -0.35 0.20 1.04
N GLY A 186 0.32 0.11 2.18
CA GLY A 186 -0.36 0.05 3.46
C GLY A 186 0.54 -0.32 4.63
N LYS A 187 -0.09 -0.57 5.78
CA LYS A 187 0.56 -1.20 6.93
C LYS A 187 0.64 -2.70 6.71
N MET A 188 1.85 -3.25 6.71
CA MET A 188 2.11 -4.67 6.67
C MET A 188 3.16 -5.01 7.72
N ARG A 189 3.03 -6.19 8.33
CA ARG A 189 4.01 -6.70 9.26
C ARG A 189 5.27 -7.10 8.50
N ILE A 190 6.44 -6.71 9.00
CA ILE A 190 7.71 -7.00 8.31
C ILE A 190 7.94 -8.50 8.15
N GLY A 191 7.58 -9.27 9.18
CA GLY A 191 7.67 -10.73 9.18
C GLY A 191 6.78 -11.45 8.16
N ASP A 192 5.82 -10.75 7.55
CA ASP A 192 4.97 -11.35 6.51
C ASP A 192 5.66 -11.33 5.14
N ILE A 193 6.80 -10.64 5.00
CA ILE A 193 7.61 -10.61 3.77
C ILE A 193 8.67 -11.70 3.88
N PRO A 194 8.57 -12.81 3.12
CA PRO A 194 9.40 -14.00 3.33
C PRO A 194 10.90 -13.71 3.28
N GLU A 195 11.37 -12.88 2.34
CA GLU A 195 12.80 -12.60 2.18
C GLU A 195 13.37 -11.79 3.34
N ILE A 196 12.58 -10.87 3.88
CA ILE A 196 12.98 -10.07 5.04
C ILE A 196 12.91 -10.93 6.29
N ALA A 197 11.87 -11.75 6.45
CA ALA A 197 11.73 -12.70 7.54
C ALA A 197 12.90 -13.71 7.56
N ASN A 198 13.27 -14.25 6.40
CA ASN A 198 14.39 -15.18 6.24
C ASN A 198 15.72 -14.52 6.64
N PHE A 199 15.94 -13.26 6.25
CA PHE A 199 17.12 -12.51 6.69
C PHE A 199 17.14 -12.33 8.21
N MET A 200 16.02 -11.93 8.81
CA MET A 200 15.90 -11.78 10.27
C MET A 200 16.14 -13.10 11.00
N ASP A 201 15.58 -14.20 10.48
CA ASP A 201 15.72 -15.54 11.05
C ASP A 201 17.17 -16.05 10.94
N LEU A 202 17.86 -15.75 9.83
CA LEU A 202 19.29 -16.02 9.69
C LEU A 202 20.11 -15.24 10.73
N VAL A 203 19.89 -13.94 10.87
CA VAL A 203 20.61 -13.12 11.85
C VAL A 203 20.36 -13.61 13.29
N TYR A 204 19.12 -14.02 13.59
CA TYR A 204 18.76 -14.57 14.89
C TYR A 204 19.37 -15.94 15.13
N PHE A 205 19.41 -16.83 14.14
CA PHE A 205 20.16 -18.08 14.21
C PHE A 205 21.65 -17.84 14.48
N LEU A 206 22.28 -16.88 13.80
CA LEU A 206 23.70 -16.56 14.02
C LEU A 206 23.98 -16.04 15.44
N SER A 207 22.97 -15.55 16.15
CA SER A 207 23.08 -15.16 17.56
C SER A 207 22.97 -16.36 18.51
N ASN A 208 22.31 -17.43 18.07
CA ASN A 208 22.09 -18.66 18.83
C ASN A 208 22.25 -19.91 17.94
N PRO A 209 23.50 -20.25 17.55
CA PRO A 209 23.77 -21.32 16.57
C PRO A 209 23.46 -22.73 17.08
N LEU A 210 23.25 -22.90 18.39
CA LEU A 210 22.89 -24.19 19.00
C LEU A 210 21.37 -24.44 19.01
N ASN A 211 20.57 -23.50 18.52
CA ASN A 211 19.13 -23.66 18.42
C ASN A 211 18.75 -24.44 17.14
N GLU A 212 18.38 -25.71 17.33
CA GLU A 212 18.04 -26.63 16.25
C GLU A 212 16.82 -26.16 15.43
N THR A 213 15.82 -25.56 16.08
CA THR A 213 14.62 -25.04 15.41
C THR A 213 14.96 -23.88 14.49
N LEU A 214 15.80 -22.94 14.95
CA LEU A 214 16.24 -21.81 14.13
C LEU A 214 17.11 -22.28 12.96
N MET A 215 18.01 -23.23 13.20
CA MET A 215 18.83 -23.80 12.15
C MET A 215 17.98 -24.49 11.08
N ALA A 216 16.99 -25.29 11.49
CA ALA A 216 16.06 -25.93 10.58
C ALA A 216 15.29 -24.89 9.74
N ALA A 217 14.75 -23.84 10.37
CA ALA A 217 14.04 -22.77 9.68
C ALA A 217 14.94 -22.06 8.65
N VAL A 218 16.20 -21.78 8.97
CA VAL A 218 17.16 -21.16 8.03
C VAL A 218 17.47 -22.11 6.87
N LEU A 219 17.77 -23.39 7.13
CA LEU A 219 18.07 -24.35 6.06
C LEU A 219 16.89 -24.55 5.11
N THR A 220 15.67 -24.66 5.65
CA THR A 220 14.45 -24.79 4.83
C THR A 220 14.12 -23.50 4.10
N ASN A 221 14.02 -22.36 4.78
CA ASN A 221 13.46 -21.16 4.16
C ASN A 221 14.51 -20.36 3.35
N SER A 222 15.74 -20.27 3.86
CA SER A 222 16.81 -19.48 3.23
C SER A 222 17.55 -20.27 2.16
N TYR A 223 17.83 -21.55 2.41
CA TYR A 223 18.60 -22.42 1.50
C TYR A 223 17.74 -23.43 0.72
N ARG A 224 16.42 -23.48 0.97
CA ARG A 224 15.46 -24.39 0.31
C ARG A 224 15.87 -25.86 0.43
N ILE A 225 16.42 -26.25 1.59
CA ILE A 225 16.77 -27.64 1.86
C ILE A 225 15.52 -28.35 2.36
N ASP A 226 14.96 -29.17 1.49
CA ASP A 226 13.83 -30.04 1.79
C ASP A 226 14.31 -31.29 2.55
N ASN A 227 13.40 -31.97 3.24
CA ASN A 227 13.64 -33.25 3.92
C ASN A 227 14.81 -33.24 4.92
N LEU A 228 14.84 -32.26 5.84
CA LEU A 228 15.85 -32.20 6.91
C LEU A 228 15.96 -33.48 7.75
N GLU A 229 14.90 -34.30 7.78
CA GLU A 229 14.92 -35.60 8.46
C GLU A 229 16.06 -36.51 7.99
N ASP A 230 16.40 -36.48 6.70
CA ASP A 230 17.45 -37.33 6.11
C ASP A 230 18.83 -37.01 6.70
N TYR A 231 19.04 -35.78 7.14
CA TYR A 231 20.28 -35.34 7.77
C TYR A 231 20.31 -35.56 9.29
N THR A 232 19.14 -35.75 9.91
CA THR A 232 19.04 -36.02 11.35
C THR A 232 19.12 -37.51 11.68
N LYS A 233 18.90 -38.38 10.69
CA LYS A 233 18.90 -39.84 10.84
C LYS A 233 20.20 -40.41 10.28
N THR A 234 21.08 -40.89 11.14
CA THR A 234 22.31 -41.59 10.72
C THR A 234 22.32 -43.01 11.24
N PHE A 235 22.83 -43.94 10.44
CA PHE A 235 23.05 -45.33 10.83
C PHE A 235 24.55 -45.59 10.91
N GLU A 236 25.08 -45.67 12.12
CA GLU A 236 26.44 -46.18 12.38
C GLU A 236 26.30 -47.58 12.99
N ASP A 237 27.02 -48.57 12.45
CA ASP A 237 27.00 -49.97 12.92
C ASP A 237 25.60 -50.61 13.06
N ASN A 238 24.67 -50.30 12.14
CA ASN A 238 23.25 -50.70 12.18
C ASN A 238 22.46 -50.18 13.41
N VAL A 239 22.99 -49.20 14.14
CA VAL A 239 22.30 -48.52 15.23
C VAL A 239 21.81 -47.17 14.74
N PHE A 240 20.50 -46.93 14.93
CA PHE A 240 19.90 -45.64 14.66
C PHE A 240 20.45 -44.60 15.65
N GLN A 241 21.08 -43.55 15.14
CA GLN A 241 21.50 -42.40 15.91
C GLN A 241 20.85 -41.14 15.36
N ARG A 242 20.43 -40.26 16.27
CA ARG A 242 19.90 -38.95 15.92
C ARG A 242 21.02 -37.92 16.02
N VAL A 243 21.38 -37.32 14.89
CA VAL A 243 22.35 -36.22 14.82
C VAL A 243 21.60 -34.91 14.85
N LYS A 244 22.05 -33.98 15.66
CA LYS A 244 21.46 -32.65 15.71
C LYS A 244 22.03 -31.81 14.60
N LEU A 245 21.20 -30.95 13.99
CA LEU A 245 21.62 -30.16 12.83
C LEU A 245 22.86 -29.30 13.13
N TYR A 246 22.96 -28.72 14.32
CA TYR A 246 24.10 -27.88 14.69
C TYR A 246 25.41 -28.66 14.81
N ASP A 247 25.39 -29.99 14.96
CA ASP A 247 26.61 -30.80 14.98
C ASP A 247 27.33 -30.74 13.62
N TYR A 248 26.62 -30.49 12.52
CA TYR A 248 27.23 -30.30 11.19
C TYR A 248 28.07 -29.03 11.08
N LEU A 249 27.95 -28.09 12.03
CA LEU A 249 28.85 -26.93 12.11
C LEU A 249 30.30 -27.36 12.41
N THR A 250 30.51 -28.51 13.05
CA THR A 250 31.85 -29.04 13.40
C THR A 250 32.19 -30.38 12.75
N ARG A 251 31.20 -31.15 12.28
CA ARG A 251 31.40 -32.43 11.58
C ARG A 251 31.92 -32.28 10.15
N ASP A 252 32.43 -33.40 9.63
CA ASP A 252 32.74 -33.58 8.21
C ASP A 252 31.45 -33.66 7.37
N LEU A 253 31.47 -33.01 6.21
CA LEU A 253 30.34 -32.86 5.28
C LEU A 253 30.51 -33.72 4.02
N SER A 254 31.55 -34.54 3.94
CA SER A 254 31.89 -35.38 2.78
C SER A 254 30.73 -36.28 2.33
N ASN A 255 29.93 -36.77 3.27
CA ASN A 255 28.79 -37.67 3.02
C ASN A 255 27.47 -36.94 2.73
N CYS A 256 27.44 -35.61 2.85
CA CYS A 256 26.25 -34.81 2.56
C CYS A 256 26.20 -34.42 1.08
N ASP A 257 25.00 -34.17 0.56
CA ASP A 257 24.83 -33.63 -0.79
C ASP A 257 25.48 -32.24 -0.93
N LYS A 258 25.66 -31.80 -2.18
CA LYS A 258 26.33 -30.52 -2.46
C LYS A 258 25.56 -29.33 -1.88
N LYS A 259 24.22 -29.34 -1.97
CA LYS A 259 23.37 -28.21 -1.57
C LYS A 259 23.44 -27.97 -0.06
N PHE A 260 23.33 -29.04 0.72
CA PHE A 260 23.48 -29.04 2.17
C PHE A 260 24.89 -28.64 2.59
N ARG A 261 25.91 -29.20 1.94
CA ARG A 261 27.31 -28.86 2.20
C ARG A 261 27.59 -27.37 1.98
N ASP A 262 27.14 -26.81 0.86
CA ASP A 262 27.32 -25.39 0.53
C ASP A 262 26.60 -24.47 1.54
N ALA A 263 25.39 -24.85 1.97
CA ALA A 263 24.65 -24.12 3.01
C ALA A 263 25.37 -24.12 4.35
N ILE A 264 25.80 -25.30 4.84
CA ILE A 264 26.51 -25.41 6.12
C ILE A 264 27.84 -24.65 6.06
N ASN A 265 28.60 -24.75 4.98
CA ASN A 265 29.85 -24.01 4.82
C ASN A 265 29.64 -22.48 4.83
N SER A 266 28.54 -22.01 4.24
CA SER A 266 28.16 -20.59 4.29
C SER A 266 27.88 -20.17 5.73
N LEU A 267 27.11 -20.97 6.49
CA LEU A 267 26.83 -20.70 7.90
C LEU A 267 28.10 -20.70 8.78
N LYS A 268 29.03 -21.64 8.56
CA LYS A 268 30.35 -21.65 9.24
C LYS A 268 31.11 -20.35 8.96
N THR A 269 31.15 -19.94 7.70
CA THR A 269 31.83 -18.72 7.25
C THR A 269 31.25 -17.47 7.93
N TYR A 270 29.93 -17.39 8.05
CA TYR A 270 29.28 -16.29 8.75
C TYR A 270 29.66 -16.29 10.24
N LEU A 271 29.51 -17.42 10.93
CA LEU A 271 29.86 -17.55 12.35
C LEU A 271 31.31 -17.16 12.65
N GLU A 272 32.28 -17.52 11.79
CA GLU A 272 33.69 -17.14 11.93
C GLU A 272 33.96 -15.64 11.74
N ARG A 273 33.08 -14.93 11.02
CA ARG A 273 33.21 -13.49 10.73
C ARG A 273 32.48 -12.62 11.75
N LYS A 274 31.56 -13.19 12.55
CA LYS A 274 30.74 -12.48 13.54
C LYS A 274 31.57 -11.53 14.43
N ASP A 275 32.69 -12.00 14.95
CA ASP A 275 33.52 -11.25 15.91
C ASP A 275 34.56 -10.34 15.24
N LYS A 276 34.64 -10.33 13.90
CA LYS A 276 35.64 -9.54 13.13
C LYS A 276 35.14 -8.13 12.78
N PHE A 277 33.84 -7.87 12.92
CA PHE A 277 33.20 -6.62 12.51
C PHE A 277 32.36 -6.05 13.64
N SER A 278 32.03 -4.76 13.57
CA SER A 278 30.96 -4.23 14.42
C SER A 278 29.62 -4.90 14.05
N PRO A 279 28.66 -5.05 14.98
CA PRO A 279 27.40 -5.72 14.70
C PRO A 279 26.67 -5.19 13.46
N ILE A 280 26.66 -3.85 13.27
CA ILE A 280 26.04 -3.21 12.11
C ILE A 280 26.81 -3.48 10.80
N ALA A 281 28.15 -3.43 10.84
CA ALA A 281 28.95 -3.75 9.66
C ALA A 281 28.77 -5.22 9.27
N TYR A 282 28.75 -6.12 10.24
CA TYR A 282 28.57 -7.55 10.04
C TYR A 282 27.22 -7.87 9.37
N ILE A 283 26.10 -7.36 9.89
CA ILE A 283 24.78 -7.62 9.27
C ILE A 283 24.67 -7.03 7.86
N ARG A 284 25.32 -5.90 7.58
CA ARG A 284 25.33 -5.29 6.25
C ARG A 284 26.07 -6.17 5.25
N THR A 285 27.25 -6.67 5.65
CA THR A 285 28.02 -7.62 4.82
C THR A 285 27.22 -8.90 4.57
N ILE A 286 26.60 -9.48 5.59
CA ILE A 286 25.76 -10.68 5.41
C ILE A 286 24.60 -10.38 4.47
N MET A 287 23.91 -9.25 4.65
CA MET A 287 22.79 -8.85 3.81
C MET A 287 23.20 -8.81 2.33
N ASP A 288 24.33 -8.18 2.00
CA ASP A 288 24.82 -8.09 0.63
C ASP A 288 25.16 -9.49 0.05
N GLU A 289 25.70 -10.42 0.86
CA GLU A 289 26.03 -11.79 0.44
C GLU A 289 24.78 -12.69 0.27
N VAL A 290 23.76 -12.54 1.12
CA VAL A 290 22.57 -13.43 1.13
C VAL A 290 21.42 -12.92 0.29
N LEU A 291 21.36 -11.62 -0.01
CA LEU A 291 20.29 -11.03 -0.80
C LEU A 291 20.13 -11.73 -2.17
N PRO A 292 21.20 -12.07 -2.93
CA PRO A 292 21.07 -12.83 -4.16
C PRO A 292 20.47 -14.23 -3.96
N ILE A 293 20.69 -14.86 -2.80
CA ILE A 293 20.13 -16.18 -2.46
C ILE A 293 18.62 -16.05 -2.24
N PHE A 294 18.18 -15.04 -1.48
CA PHE A 294 16.77 -14.87 -1.12
C PHE A 294 15.93 -14.33 -2.26
N THR A 295 16.55 -13.59 -3.18
CA THR A 295 15.86 -12.93 -4.29
C THR A 295 16.11 -13.61 -5.65
N ALA A 296 16.70 -14.81 -5.64
CA ALA A 296 16.93 -15.59 -6.84
C ALA A 296 15.60 -15.85 -7.57
N GLY A 297 15.48 -15.31 -8.79
CA GLY A 297 14.27 -15.42 -9.61
C GLY A 297 13.34 -14.21 -9.56
N TYR A 298 13.69 -13.15 -8.82
CA TYR A 298 12.95 -11.90 -8.84
C TYR A 298 13.51 -10.88 -9.84
N ASN A 299 12.63 -10.00 -10.33
CA ASN A 299 13.04 -8.88 -11.15
C ASN A 299 13.85 -7.84 -10.35
N THR A 300 14.54 -6.96 -11.08
CA THR A 300 15.39 -5.92 -10.49
C THR A 300 14.63 -4.97 -9.56
N THR A 301 13.35 -4.70 -9.83
CA THR A 301 12.53 -3.78 -9.05
C THR A 301 12.18 -4.36 -7.68
N THR A 302 11.79 -5.63 -7.64
CA THR A 302 11.50 -6.37 -6.39
C THR A 302 12.77 -6.47 -5.55
N VAL A 303 13.90 -6.85 -6.17
CA VAL A 303 15.19 -6.91 -5.48
C VAL A 303 15.53 -5.56 -4.84
N LYS A 304 15.41 -4.45 -5.59
CA LYS A 304 15.64 -3.08 -5.07
C LYS A 304 14.69 -2.72 -3.92
N SER A 305 13.43 -3.13 -4.01
CA SER A 305 12.39 -2.90 -3.00
C SER A 305 12.69 -3.62 -1.68
N ILE A 306 13.05 -4.91 -1.75
CA ILE A 306 13.48 -5.72 -0.61
C ILE A 306 14.77 -5.16 -0.01
N ALA A 307 15.79 -4.93 -0.85
CA ALA A 307 17.07 -4.36 -0.43
C ALA A 307 16.88 -3.01 0.28
N GLY A 308 16.13 -2.08 -0.32
CA GLY A 308 15.86 -0.77 0.27
C GLY A 308 15.09 -0.85 1.60
N THR A 309 14.30 -1.90 1.80
CA THR A 309 13.61 -2.14 3.09
C THR A 309 14.58 -2.67 4.14
N LEU A 310 15.42 -3.64 3.80
CA LEU A 310 16.48 -4.14 4.67
C LEU A 310 17.49 -3.04 5.04
N PHE A 311 17.92 -2.23 4.08
CA PHE A 311 18.78 -1.07 4.32
C PHE A 311 18.14 -0.08 5.30
N SER A 312 16.86 0.26 5.11
CA SER A 312 16.15 1.16 6.03
C SER A 312 16.04 0.59 7.44
N ILE A 313 15.86 -0.73 7.57
CA ILE A 313 15.85 -1.42 8.87
C ILE A 313 17.24 -1.33 9.53
N ILE A 314 18.31 -1.67 8.80
CA ILE A 314 19.69 -1.62 9.29
C ILE A 314 20.09 -0.18 9.67
N GLU A 315 19.66 0.82 8.89
CA GLU A 315 19.91 2.23 9.20
C GLU A 315 19.20 2.66 10.49
N LYS A 316 17.94 2.27 10.69
CA LYS A 316 17.21 2.51 11.94
C LYS A 316 17.90 1.85 13.14
N LEU A 317 18.44 0.64 12.95
CA LEU A 317 19.24 -0.04 13.96
C LEU A 317 20.51 0.73 14.27
N SER A 318 21.22 1.25 13.25
CA SER A 318 22.46 2.00 13.45
C SER A 318 22.29 3.27 14.30
N ASN A 319 21.09 3.84 14.35
CA ASN A 319 20.75 4.98 15.20
C ASN A 319 20.49 4.60 16.67
N LYS A 320 20.42 3.29 16.98
CA LYS A 320 20.31 2.77 18.35
C LYS A 320 21.71 2.49 18.92
N ASN A 321 21.81 2.53 20.25
CA ASN A 321 23.06 2.21 20.95
C ASN A 321 23.30 0.69 20.97
N ILE A 322 23.79 0.15 19.85
CA ILE A 322 24.03 -1.27 19.67
C ILE A 322 25.47 -1.59 20.09
N ILE A 323 25.58 -2.34 21.19
CA ILE A 323 26.86 -2.76 21.77
C ILE A 323 27.21 -4.23 21.50
N SER A 324 26.26 -5.05 21.05
CA SER A 324 26.49 -6.46 20.74
C SER A 324 25.59 -6.96 19.60
N PHE A 325 25.96 -8.09 19.01
CA PHE A 325 25.20 -8.73 17.95
C PHE A 325 23.87 -9.31 18.43
N GLU A 326 23.80 -9.78 19.68
CA GLU A 326 22.60 -10.32 20.30
C GLU A 326 21.52 -9.23 20.42
N ILE A 327 21.91 -7.98 20.68
CA ILE A 327 20.98 -6.84 20.71
C ILE A 327 20.40 -6.60 19.31
N VAL A 328 21.22 -6.68 18.26
CA VAL A 328 20.75 -6.57 16.86
C VAL A 328 19.72 -7.66 16.57
N ALA A 329 20.04 -8.91 16.90
CA ALA A 329 19.20 -10.06 16.62
C ALA A 329 17.83 -9.96 17.34
N ASN A 330 17.83 -9.58 18.61
CA ASN A 330 16.60 -9.37 19.38
C ASN A 330 15.78 -8.19 18.85
N GLU A 331 16.43 -7.09 18.48
CA GLU A 331 15.75 -5.93 17.92
C GLU A 331 15.13 -6.23 16.56
N LEU A 332 15.80 -7.02 15.70
CA LEU A 332 15.22 -7.51 14.45
C LEU A 332 13.99 -8.38 14.70
N MET A 333 13.99 -9.22 15.74
CA MET A 333 12.81 -10.02 16.10
C MET A 333 11.66 -9.16 16.62
N LEU A 334 11.93 -8.08 17.36
CA LEU A 334 10.91 -7.09 17.72
C LEU A 334 10.36 -6.40 16.46
N LEU A 335 11.23 -5.98 15.54
CA LEU A 335 10.84 -5.35 14.28
C LEU A 335 10.04 -6.31 13.39
N LYS A 336 10.34 -7.61 13.40
CA LYS A 336 9.61 -8.65 12.65
C LYS A 336 8.10 -8.63 12.97
N GLU A 337 7.76 -8.35 14.23
CA GLU A 337 6.38 -8.28 14.72
C GLU A 337 5.72 -6.92 14.50
N MET A 338 6.48 -5.88 14.14
CA MET A 338 5.99 -4.52 13.95
C MET A 338 5.36 -4.32 12.56
N ASP A 339 4.31 -3.51 12.54
CA ASP A 339 3.74 -3.00 11.30
C ASP A 339 4.59 -1.85 10.76
N ILE A 340 5.02 -1.95 9.50
CA ILE A 340 5.57 -0.84 8.75
C ILE A 340 4.51 -0.34 7.76
N GLU A 341 4.34 0.98 7.69
CA GLU A 341 3.58 1.62 6.62
C GLU A 341 4.53 1.96 5.46
N LYS A 342 4.47 1.17 4.37
CA LYS A 342 5.31 1.39 3.17
C LYS A 342 4.58 0.91 1.92
N GLU A 343 5.01 1.42 0.78
CA GLU A 343 4.66 0.87 -0.54
C GLU A 343 5.78 -0.04 -1.00
N MET A 344 5.43 -1.26 -1.43
CA MET A 344 6.41 -2.27 -1.77
C MET A 344 5.91 -3.11 -2.94
N LEU A 345 6.82 -3.36 -3.89
CA LEU A 345 6.64 -4.42 -4.88
C LEU A 345 7.10 -5.73 -4.24
N LEU A 346 6.24 -6.74 -4.25
CA LEU A 346 6.43 -7.95 -3.47
C LEU A 346 6.92 -9.16 -4.26
N GLU A 347 6.78 -9.17 -5.60
CA GLU A 347 7.30 -10.25 -6.46
C GLU A 347 7.06 -9.95 -7.96
N TYR A 348 8.04 -10.33 -8.79
CA TYR A 348 7.84 -10.58 -10.22
C TYR A 348 8.89 -11.56 -10.72
N SER A 349 8.46 -12.71 -11.26
CA SER A 349 9.34 -13.76 -11.80
C SER A 349 9.44 -13.75 -13.34
N GLY A 350 8.76 -12.82 -14.01
CA GLY A 350 8.80 -12.69 -15.47
C GLY A 350 9.86 -11.71 -15.96
N LYS A 351 10.15 -11.74 -17.27
CA LYS A 351 11.04 -10.79 -17.95
C LYS A 351 10.30 -9.61 -18.60
N ASP A 352 8.98 -9.72 -18.76
CA ASP A 352 8.17 -8.73 -19.49
C ASP A 352 7.56 -7.69 -18.54
N ASP A 353 7.54 -6.40 -18.85
CA ASP A 353 7.02 -5.37 -17.94
C ASP A 353 5.48 -5.32 -17.97
N SER A 354 4.79 -6.44 -17.73
CA SER A 354 3.33 -6.63 -17.88
C SER A 354 2.48 -5.93 -16.81
N GLY A 355 3.07 -5.00 -16.06
CA GLY A 355 2.41 -4.29 -14.97
C GLY A 355 2.21 -5.15 -13.72
N TYR A 356 1.57 -4.58 -12.69
CA TYR A 356 1.33 -5.26 -11.42
C TYR A 356 -0.03 -4.90 -10.83
N VAL A 357 -0.67 -5.88 -10.19
CA VAL A 357 -1.90 -5.65 -9.41
C VAL A 357 -1.56 -4.80 -8.20
N ARG A 358 -2.34 -3.75 -7.95
CA ARG A 358 -2.16 -2.87 -6.79
C ARG A 358 -3.13 -3.28 -5.68
N ILE A 359 -2.61 -3.55 -4.48
CA ILE A 359 -3.44 -3.76 -3.27
C ILE A 359 -3.18 -2.63 -2.30
N MET A 360 -4.20 -1.96 -1.80
CA MET A 360 -3.98 -0.90 -0.81
C MET A 360 -5.15 -0.71 0.13
N ASN A 361 -4.87 -0.02 1.24
CA ASN A 361 -5.97 0.43 2.08
C ASN A 361 -6.69 1.64 1.46
N LEU A 362 -7.94 1.84 1.84
CA LEU A 362 -8.80 2.89 1.30
C LEU A 362 -8.21 4.31 1.44
N HIS A 363 -7.44 4.57 2.51
CA HIS A 363 -6.81 5.86 2.72
C HIS A 363 -5.66 6.14 1.73
N LYS A 364 -4.97 5.10 1.27
CA LYS A 364 -3.91 5.19 0.25
C LYS A 364 -4.47 5.31 -1.16
N ALA A 365 -5.69 4.83 -1.39
CA ALA A 365 -6.36 4.94 -2.69
C ALA A 365 -6.78 6.37 -3.06
N LYS A 366 -6.83 7.31 -2.10
CA LYS A 366 -7.26 8.69 -2.34
C LYS A 366 -6.36 9.37 -3.38
N GLY A 367 -6.96 9.84 -4.47
CA GLY A 367 -6.26 10.52 -5.57
C GLY A 367 -5.77 9.57 -6.66
N LEU A 368 -5.65 8.28 -6.37
CA LEU A 368 -5.35 7.24 -7.34
C LEU A 368 -6.61 6.84 -8.12
N GLU A 369 -6.41 6.18 -9.25
CA GLU A 369 -7.44 5.64 -10.14
C GLU A 369 -6.93 4.35 -10.77
N ALA A 370 -7.86 3.51 -11.20
CA ALA A 370 -7.56 2.33 -11.99
C ALA A 370 -8.75 1.97 -12.88
N PRO A 371 -8.52 1.37 -14.06
CA PRO A 371 -9.60 0.87 -14.90
C PRO A 371 -10.53 -0.10 -14.17
N VAL A 372 -9.97 -1.03 -13.40
CA VAL A 372 -10.73 -2.01 -12.61
C VAL A 372 -10.42 -1.82 -11.13
N VAL A 373 -11.45 -1.49 -10.34
CA VAL A 373 -11.35 -1.39 -8.88
C VAL A 373 -12.18 -2.47 -8.22
N ILE A 374 -11.56 -3.19 -7.28
CA ILE A 374 -12.19 -4.26 -6.52
C ILE A 374 -12.26 -3.86 -5.04
N LEU A 375 -13.47 -3.71 -4.51
CA LEU A 375 -13.72 -3.44 -3.09
C LEU A 375 -13.87 -4.75 -2.33
N ALA A 376 -12.79 -5.19 -1.70
CA ALA A 376 -12.67 -6.48 -1.03
C ALA A 376 -12.92 -6.38 0.49
N THR A 377 -13.26 -7.51 1.10
CA THR A 377 -13.61 -7.64 2.52
C THR A 377 -12.38 -7.68 3.41
N SER A 378 -12.19 -6.65 4.24
CA SER A 378 -11.05 -6.61 5.18
C SER A 378 -11.42 -6.48 6.66
N SER A 379 -12.69 -6.23 6.94
CA SER A 379 -13.18 -6.00 8.29
C SER A 379 -14.69 -6.09 8.33
N THR A 380 -15.21 -6.50 9.49
CA THR A 380 -16.64 -6.42 9.76
C THR A 380 -17.01 -5.05 10.29
N ASP A 381 -18.20 -4.58 9.97
CA ASP A 381 -18.77 -3.41 10.64
C ASP A 381 -18.96 -3.74 12.13
N THR A 382 -18.07 -3.21 12.98
CA THR A 382 -18.06 -3.46 14.43
C THR A 382 -18.90 -2.41 15.13
N LYS A 383 -19.43 -2.74 16.32
CA LYS A 383 -20.08 -1.75 17.17
C LYS A 383 -19.13 -0.57 17.41
N PHE A 384 -19.58 0.62 17.05
CA PHE A 384 -18.89 1.88 17.31
C PHE A 384 -18.72 2.06 18.82
N ASP A 385 -17.48 2.06 19.29
CA ASP A 385 -17.10 2.43 20.66
C ASP A 385 -15.83 3.28 20.61
N ILE A 386 -15.80 4.33 21.40
CA ILE A 386 -14.66 5.24 21.49
C ILE A 386 -14.02 5.11 22.87
N GLU A 387 -12.69 5.19 22.92
CA GLU A 387 -11.92 5.24 24.17
C GLU A 387 -11.48 6.66 24.50
N ASN A 388 -11.41 7.51 23.48
CA ASN A 388 -11.09 8.92 23.61
C ASN A 388 -12.01 9.76 22.72
N PHE A 389 -12.25 10.98 23.17
CA PHE A 389 -12.95 12.01 22.41
C PHE A 389 -12.11 13.27 22.43
N THR A 390 -11.99 13.94 21.28
CA THR A 390 -11.23 15.20 21.20
C THR A 390 -12.10 16.29 20.61
N LYS A 391 -12.09 17.47 21.23
CA LYS A 391 -12.78 18.66 20.74
C LYS A 391 -11.90 19.89 20.84
N GLN A 392 -12.19 20.90 20.03
CA GLN A 392 -11.55 22.20 20.18
C GLN A 392 -12.23 22.96 21.32
N GLY A 393 -11.48 23.27 22.37
CA GLY A 393 -11.91 24.12 23.48
C GLY A 393 -11.34 25.53 23.37
N PRO A 394 -11.76 26.45 24.28
CA PRO A 394 -11.33 27.84 24.28
C PRO A 394 -9.82 28.01 24.49
N ASN A 395 -9.16 27.05 25.16
CA ASN A 395 -7.73 27.08 25.46
C ASN A 395 -6.90 26.11 24.59
N GLY A 396 -7.48 25.59 23.51
CA GLY A 396 -6.85 24.61 22.63
C GLY A 396 -7.58 23.27 22.60
N LYS A 397 -6.91 22.23 22.11
CA LYS A 397 -7.51 20.91 21.93
C LYS A 397 -7.68 20.20 23.27
N GLU A 398 -8.93 19.88 23.63
CA GLU A 398 -9.28 19.12 24.82
C GLU A 398 -9.40 17.63 24.48
N VAL A 399 -8.93 16.76 25.38
CA VAL A 399 -8.96 15.30 25.23
C VAL A 399 -9.68 14.70 26.43
N PHE A 400 -10.74 13.95 26.15
CA PHE A 400 -11.56 13.23 27.10
C PHE A 400 -11.25 11.74 26.99
N LEU A 401 -10.94 11.09 28.11
CA LEU A 401 -10.49 9.69 28.15
C LEU A 401 -11.45 8.84 28.96
N ARG A 402 -11.86 7.71 28.40
CA ARG A 402 -12.56 6.64 29.10
C ARG A 402 -11.54 5.59 29.53
N LEU A 403 -11.47 5.32 30.82
CA LEU A 403 -10.52 4.39 31.40
C LEU A 403 -11.16 3.02 31.58
N LYS A 404 -10.48 1.98 31.07
CA LYS A 404 -10.88 0.58 31.21
C LYS A 404 -9.71 -0.26 31.72
N ASP A 405 -10.03 -1.31 32.49
CA ASP A 405 -9.11 -2.40 32.84
C ASP A 405 -9.67 -3.71 32.28
N GLY A 406 -9.15 -4.14 31.13
CA GLY A 406 -9.75 -5.22 30.34
C GLY A 406 -11.18 -4.87 29.92
N TYR A 407 -12.15 -5.64 30.42
CA TYR A 407 -13.59 -5.41 30.17
C TYR A 407 -14.26 -4.54 31.23
N SER A 408 -13.55 -4.18 32.30
CA SER A 408 -14.09 -3.41 33.43
C SER A 408 -13.91 -1.92 33.19
N GLU A 409 -14.96 -1.13 33.41
CA GLU A 409 -14.91 0.33 33.30
C GLU A 409 -14.41 0.95 34.61
N LEU A 410 -13.30 1.69 34.55
CA LEU A 410 -12.71 2.37 35.71
C LEU A 410 -13.27 3.78 35.89
N GLY A 411 -13.68 4.44 34.80
CA GLY A 411 -14.29 5.76 34.84
C GLY A 411 -14.33 6.44 33.48
N PHE A 412 -15.22 7.42 33.35
CA PHE A 412 -15.36 8.27 32.17
C PHE A 412 -15.75 9.70 32.58
N PRO A 413 -15.50 10.70 31.72
CA PRO A 413 -15.83 12.09 32.01
C PRO A 413 -17.34 12.34 32.07
N SER A 414 -17.78 13.34 32.83
CA SER A 414 -19.17 13.80 32.80
C SER A 414 -19.62 14.17 31.38
N GLY A 415 -20.82 13.76 30.97
CA GLY A 415 -21.35 14.02 29.61
C GLY A 415 -20.82 13.08 28.53
N TRP A 416 -20.20 11.95 28.90
CA TRP A 416 -19.65 10.99 27.94
C TRP A 416 -20.66 10.45 26.93
N ASP A 417 -21.92 10.25 27.32
CA ASP A 417 -22.97 9.78 26.41
C ASP A 417 -23.23 10.75 25.25
N GLU A 418 -23.16 12.06 25.51
CA GLU A 418 -23.30 13.10 24.48
C GLU A 418 -22.07 13.12 23.56
N MET A 419 -20.87 13.03 24.14
CA MET A 419 -19.62 12.94 23.37
C MET A 419 -19.59 11.69 22.48
N GLN A 420 -20.10 10.55 22.97
CA GLN A 420 -20.19 9.32 22.20
C GLN A 420 -21.18 9.46 21.04
N LYS A 421 -22.31 10.14 21.24
CA LYS A 421 -23.27 10.46 20.16
C LYS A 421 -22.62 11.34 19.09
N GLU A 422 -21.94 12.41 19.49
CA GLU A 422 -21.27 13.33 18.57
C GLU A 422 -20.16 12.59 17.78
N ALA A 423 -19.32 11.82 18.47
CA ALA A 423 -18.26 11.04 17.84
C ALA A 423 -18.82 10.04 16.81
N ARG A 424 -19.99 9.45 17.09
CA ARG A 424 -20.68 8.54 16.18
C ARG A 424 -21.19 9.24 14.94
N ILE A 425 -21.74 10.46 15.07
CA ILE A 425 -22.15 11.28 13.92
C ILE A 425 -20.94 11.59 13.03
N GLN A 426 -19.83 12.03 13.65
CA GLN A 426 -18.58 12.31 12.93
C GLN A 426 -18.01 11.07 12.23
N ASP A 427 -18.07 9.90 12.88
CA ASP A 427 -17.61 8.64 12.33
C ASP A 427 -18.46 8.19 11.14
N ASN A 428 -19.78 8.24 11.27
CA ASN A 428 -20.70 7.95 10.18
C ASN A 428 -20.46 8.87 8.98
N ALA A 429 -20.25 10.17 9.21
CA ALA A 429 -19.96 11.13 8.15
C ALA A 429 -18.61 10.84 7.46
N GLU A 430 -17.59 10.44 8.22
CA GLU A 430 -16.29 10.02 7.67
C GLU A 430 -16.40 8.71 6.89
N ASN A 431 -17.10 7.70 7.42
CA ASN A 431 -17.36 6.43 6.75
C ASN A 431 -18.10 6.63 5.42
N LEU A 432 -19.08 7.54 5.37
CA LEU A 432 -19.78 7.86 4.12
C LEU A 432 -18.84 8.48 3.07
N ARG A 433 -17.91 9.34 3.48
CA ARG A 433 -16.90 9.88 2.56
C ARG A 433 -15.88 8.84 2.13
N LEU A 434 -15.48 7.94 3.03
CA LEU A 434 -14.62 6.82 2.71
C LEU A 434 -15.27 5.94 1.64
N GLN A 435 -16.56 5.65 1.80
CA GLN A 435 -17.36 4.96 0.80
C GLN A 435 -17.38 5.69 -0.55
N TYR A 436 -17.68 7.00 -0.56
CA TYR A 436 -17.64 7.82 -1.77
C TYR A 436 -16.26 7.84 -2.44
N VAL A 437 -15.18 7.91 -1.65
CA VAL A 437 -13.82 7.84 -2.19
C VAL A 437 -13.59 6.48 -2.86
N ALA A 438 -14.01 5.38 -2.24
CA ALA A 438 -13.84 4.03 -2.77
C ALA A 438 -14.49 3.85 -4.15
N THR A 439 -15.74 4.27 -4.30
CA THR A 439 -16.52 4.09 -5.53
C THR A 439 -16.05 4.98 -6.68
N THR A 440 -15.49 6.14 -6.37
CA THR A 440 -14.93 7.10 -7.36
C THR A 440 -13.49 6.78 -7.80
N ARG A 441 -12.92 5.63 -7.40
CA ARG A 441 -11.59 5.20 -7.86
C ARG A 441 -11.63 4.50 -9.21
N ALA A 442 -12.77 3.90 -9.57
CA ALA A 442 -12.92 3.12 -10.80
C ALA A 442 -13.05 4.03 -12.03
N GLU A 443 -12.41 3.64 -13.13
CA GLU A 443 -12.66 4.27 -14.44
C GLU A 443 -13.71 3.50 -15.24
N ASN A 444 -13.56 2.17 -15.36
CA ASN A 444 -14.39 1.32 -16.21
C ASN A 444 -15.24 0.32 -15.43
N VAL A 445 -14.62 -0.32 -14.43
CA VAL A 445 -15.24 -1.44 -13.71
C VAL A 445 -15.09 -1.25 -12.21
N LEU A 446 -16.22 -1.35 -11.50
CA LEU A 446 -16.26 -1.40 -10.04
C LEU A 446 -16.80 -2.76 -9.59
N LEU A 447 -15.95 -3.61 -9.01
CA LEU A 447 -16.38 -4.85 -8.37
C LEU A 447 -16.53 -4.65 -6.86
N ILE A 448 -17.62 -5.14 -6.29
CA ILE A 448 -17.96 -4.96 -4.88
C ILE A 448 -18.27 -6.32 -4.27
N SER A 449 -17.58 -6.66 -3.17
CA SER A 449 -17.89 -7.88 -2.42
C SER A 449 -19.29 -7.83 -1.79
N GLU A 450 -20.07 -8.89 -1.98
CA GLU A 450 -21.42 -9.09 -1.42
C GLU A 450 -21.41 -9.71 0.00
N TYR A 451 -20.26 -9.76 0.68
CA TYR A 451 -20.19 -10.34 2.02
C TYR A 451 -21.03 -9.54 3.02
N LYS A 452 -22.06 -10.18 3.60
CA LYS A 452 -23.11 -9.57 4.45
C LYS A 452 -22.60 -8.70 5.61
N ARG A 453 -21.38 -8.93 6.08
CA ARG A 453 -20.80 -8.21 7.24
C ARG A 453 -19.72 -7.21 6.84
N ASN A 454 -19.43 -7.01 5.57
CA ASN A 454 -18.42 -6.06 5.13
C ASN A 454 -18.91 -4.60 5.23
N HIS A 455 -17.98 -3.66 5.04
CA HIS A 455 -18.26 -2.21 5.07
C HIS A 455 -18.96 -1.70 3.80
N TRP A 456 -19.06 -2.56 2.78
CA TRP A 456 -19.60 -2.26 1.46
C TRP A 456 -21.07 -2.66 1.33
N MET A 457 -21.63 -3.39 2.31
CA MET A 457 -22.98 -3.95 2.24
C MET A 457 -24.05 -2.88 2.01
N SER A 458 -23.80 -1.65 2.48
CA SER A 458 -24.66 -0.50 2.23
C SER A 458 -24.79 -0.13 0.74
N TYR A 459 -23.96 -0.65 -0.16
CA TYR A 459 -24.07 -0.45 -1.60
C TYR A 459 -25.11 -1.35 -2.26
N PHE A 460 -25.52 -2.44 -1.59
CA PHE A 460 -26.51 -3.38 -2.09
C PHE A 460 -27.94 -3.07 -1.61
N SER A 461 -28.14 -1.97 -0.88
CA SER A 461 -29.48 -1.47 -0.56
C SER A 461 -30.00 -0.57 -1.68
N GLY A 462 -30.96 -1.07 -2.47
CA GLY A 462 -31.58 -0.34 -3.58
C GLY A 462 -31.25 -0.94 -4.94
N HIS A 463 -30.74 -0.12 -5.88
CA HIS A 463 -30.33 -0.59 -7.22
C HIS A 463 -29.09 -1.48 -7.11
N LEU A 464 -29.33 -2.78 -7.20
CA LEU A 464 -28.32 -3.82 -7.10
C LEU A 464 -27.42 -3.80 -8.34
N PRO A 465 -26.08 -3.84 -8.17
CA PRO A 465 -25.15 -4.15 -9.25
C PRO A 465 -25.51 -5.45 -9.98
N LYS A 466 -25.05 -5.62 -11.24
CA LYS A 466 -25.09 -6.92 -11.91
C LYS A 466 -24.30 -7.92 -11.04
N SER A 467 -24.89 -9.05 -10.64
CA SER A 467 -24.20 -10.02 -9.76
C SER A 467 -23.41 -11.02 -10.61
N LEU A 468 -22.12 -11.15 -10.32
CA LEU A 468 -21.25 -12.22 -10.81
C LEU A 468 -21.32 -13.38 -9.80
N GLY A 469 -22.01 -14.45 -10.20
CA GLY A 469 -22.17 -15.66 -9.40
C GLY A 469 -20.88 -16.50 -9.32
N GLN A 470 -20.93 -17.58 -8.53
CA GLN A 470 -19.85 -18.59 -8.49
C GLN A 470 -19.63 -19.25 -9.86
N ASP A 471 -20.69 -19.30 -10.67
CA ASP A 471 -20.75 -19.89 -12.01
C ASP A 471 -19.94 -19.09 -13.06
N PHE A 472 -19.36 -17.93 -12.71
CA PHE A 472 -18.42 -17.21 -13.60
C PHE A 472 -17.20 -18.07 -13.99
N PHE A 473 -16.91 -19.15 -13.25
CA PHE A 473 -15.80 -20.07 -13.49
C PHE A 473 -16.23 -21.44 -14.05
N ASP A 474 -17.36 -21.53 -14.77
CA ASP A 474 -17.91 -22.81 -15.29
C ASP A 474 -16.95 -23.65 -16.16
N GLU A 475 -15.79 -23.12 -16.55
CA GLU A 475 -14.69 -23.89 -17.13
C GLU A 475 -13.53 -23.99 -16.14
N GLU A 476 -13.08 -25.21 -15.85
CA GLU A 476 -11.86 -25.45 -15.07
C GLU A 476 -10.72 -24.67 -15.71
N ILE A 477 -10.21 -23.65 -15.01
CA ILE A 477 -8.98 -22.96 -15.41
C ILE A 477 -7.88 -24.01 -15.41
N GLU A 478 -7.47 -24.48 -16.59
CA GLU A 478 -6.26 -25.30 -16.74
C GLU A 478 -5.14 -24.50 -16.09
N LYS A 479 -4.65 -24.99 -14.94
CA LYS A 479 -3.44 -24.43 -14.32
C LYS A 479 -2.37 -24.45 -15.40
N VAL A 480 -1.96 -23.26 -15.86
CA VAL A 480 -0.82 -23.14 -16.76
C VAL A 480 0.33 -23.92 -16.13
N PRO A 481 0.90 -24.94 -16.81
CA PRO A 481 1.91 -25.77 -16.21
C PRO A 481 3.04 -24.87 -15.72
N LEU A 482 3.32 -24.95 -14.41
CA LEU A 482 4.43 -24.28 -13.77
C LEU A 482 5.67 -24.53 -14.62
N LYS A 483 6.16 -23.48 -15.29
CA LYS A 483 7.46 -23.56 -15.96
C LYS A 483 8.46 -23.80 -14.84
N SER A 484 8.99 -25.02 -14.74
CA SER A 484 10.06 -25.34 -13.81
C SER A 484 11.19 -24.34 -14.08
N ILE A 485 11.42 -23.44 -13.14
CA ILE A 485 12.51 -22.48 -13.23
C ILE A 485 13.79 -23.33 -13.22
N CYS A 486 14.49 -23.37 -14.36
CA CYS A 486 15.82 -23.94 -14.39
C CYS A 486 16.69 -23.16 -13.40
N HIS A 487 17.15 -23.85 -12.37
CA HIS A 487 18.19 -23.34 -11.48
C HIS A 487 19.48 -23.18 -12.29
N ASN A 488 19.76 -21.95 -12.72
CA ASN A 488 21.16 -21.57 -12.89
C ASN A 488 21.75 -21.47 -11.49
N THR A 489 22.86 -22.18 -11.28
CA THR A 489 23.58 -22.20 -10.01
C THR A 489 23.94 -20.76 -9.61
N ALA A 490 23.95 -20.47 -8.31
CA ALA A 490 24.30 -19.15 -7.77
C ALA A 490 25.61 -18.60 -8.38
N ASN A 491 26.58 -19.48 -8.66
CA ASN A 491 27.83 -19.12 -9.34
C ASN A 491 27.62 -18.57 -10.77
N THR A 492 26.71 -19.14 -11.57
CA THR A 492 26.44 -18.63 -12.93
C THR A 492 25.73 -17.29 -12.91
N LEU A 493 24.88 -17.06 -11.89
CA LEU A 493 24.20 -15.78 -11.71
C LEU A 493 25.16 -14.69 -11.21
N ILE A 494 26.05 -15.02 -10.26
CA ILE A 494 27.12 -14.12 -9.78
C ILE A 494 28.07 -13.77 -10.93
N GLU A 495 28.52 -14.76 -11.72
CA GLU A 495 29.37 -14.51 -12.90
C GLU A 495 28.66 -13.64 -13.95
N SER A 496 27.35 -13.82 -14.16
CA SER A 496 26.58 -12.99 -15.09
C SER A 496 26.32 -11.57 -14.57
N PHE A 497 26.16 -11.41 -13.26
CA PHE A 497 25.95 -10.12 -12.60
C PHE A 497 27.25 -9.30 -12.60
N ASP A 498 28.38 -9.92 -12.26
CA ASP A 498 29.71 -9.30 -12.31
C ASP A 498 30.13 -8.94 -13.74
N ALA A 499 29.77 -9.79 -14.72
CA ALA A 499 30.04 -9.50 -16.12
C ALA A 499 29.19 -8.33 -16.66
N SER A 500 27.92 -8.24 -16.28
CA SER A 500 27.00 -7.21 -16.77
C SER A 500 27.20 -5.83 -16.11
N ASN A 501 27.74 -5.76 -14.90
CA ASN A 501 27.84 -4.52 -14.13
C ASN A 501 29.27 -4.02 -13.92
N LYS A 502 30.26 -4.67 -14.53
CA LYS A 502 31.68 -4.32 -14.42
C LYS A 502 31.95 -2.85 -14.76
N ASP A 503 31.33 -2.36 -15.83
CA ASP A 503 31.47 -0.97 -16.28
C ASP A 503 30.83 0.02 -15.29
N THR A 504 29.65 -0.31 -14.76
CA THR A 504 28.93 0.49 -13.76
C THR A 504 29.67 0.55 -12.43
N ILE A 505 30.31 -0.54 -12.02
CA ILE A 505 31.15 -0.61 -10.80
C ILE A 505 32.41 0.25 -11.00
N MET A 506 33.07 0.15 -12.16
CA MET A 506 34.21 1.02 -12.51
C MET A 506 33.83 2.51 -12.60
N GLU A 507 32.61 2.85 -12.99
CA GLU A 507 32.11 4.23 -12.95
C GLU A 507 31.82 4.73 -11.54
N CYS A 508 31.27 3.87 -10.66
CA CYS A 508 31.03 4.22 -9.25
C CYS A 508 32.34 4.43 -8.46
N GLU A 509 33.44 3.79 -8.87
CA GLU A 509 34.77 3.99 -8.29
C GLU A 509 35.42 5.33 -8.71
N LYS A 510 34.90 6.00 -9.74
CA LYS A 510 35.37 7.33 -10.11
C LYS A 510 34.80 8.36 -9.14
N GLN A 511 35.70 9.10 -8.49
CA GLN A 511 35.35 10.19 -7.61
C GLN A 511 34.53 11.26 -8.37
N THR A 512 33.21 11.28 -8.15
CA THR A 512 32.25 12.17 -8.84
C THR A 512 32.03 13.50 -8.14
N TYR A 513 32.72 13.73 -7.01
CA TYR A 513 32.63 15.00 -6.28
C TYR A 513 33.99 15.41 -5.71
N SER A 514 34.29 16.71 -5.80
CA SER A 514 35.36 17.34 -5.03
C SER A 514 34.79 17.89 -3.72
N TYR A 515 35.29 17.41 -2.59
CA TYR A 515 34.95 17.95 -1.27
C TYR A 515 35.75 19.23 -1.02
N THR A 516 35.07 20.36 -0.89
CA THR A 516 35.68 21.64 -0.47
C THR A 516 35.04 22.10 0.84
N THR A 517 35.85 22.20 1.89
CA THR A 517 35.44 22.83 3.16
C THR A 517 35.54 24.35 3.07
N PRO A 518 34.75 25.10 3.88
CA PRO A 518 34.63 26.56 3.77
C PRO A 518 35.91 27.37 4.07
N SER A 519 37.01 26.73 4.47
CA SER A 519 38.24 27.38 4.96
C SER A 519 39.28 27.72 3.88
N ARG A 520 38.92 27.73 2.59
CA ARG A 520 39.84 28.04 1.47
C ARG A 520 39.44 29.26 0.61
N HIS A 521 38.57 30.13 1.11
CA HIS A 521 38.02 31.26 0.35
C HIS A 521 38.56 32.65 0.74
N ASP A 522 39.86 32.79 1.00
CA ASP A 522 40.47 34.12 1.19
C ASP A 522 41.13 34.72 -0.06
N ASP A 523 41.31 33.98 -1.15
CA ASP A 523 41.93 34.54 -2.35
C ASP A 523 41.26 34.01 -3.63
N LYS A 524 40.28 34.76 -4.15
CA LYS A 524 40.13 35.15 -5.58
C LYS A 524 38.73 35.69 -5.89
N GLU A 525 38.75 36.76 -6.67
CA GLU A 525 37.66 37.62 -7.11
C GLU A 525 36.45 36.86 -7.69
N PHE A 526 35.25 37.34 -7.36
CA PHE A 526 33.99 36.87 -7.93
C PHE A 526 33.94 37.13 -9.45
N PRO A 527 33.60 36.11 -10.28
CA PRO A 527 33.35 36.36 -11.68
C PRO A 527 32.01 37.10 -11.84
N LYS A 528 32.05 38.23 -12.55
CA LYS A 528 30.87 39.00 -12.97
C LYS A 528 29.93 38.11 -13.78
N LEU A 529 28.65 38.12 -13.41
CA LEU A 529 27.55 37.62 -14.24
C LEU A 529 27.59 38.36 -15.58
N THR A 530 27.79 37.61 -16.66
CA THR A 530 27.60 38.11 -18.02
C THR A 530 26.16 37.80 -18.41
N GLU A 531 25.41 38.86 -18.72
CA GLU A 531 24.09 38.77 -19.35
C GLU A 531 24.26 38.23 -20.77
N THR A 532 24.03 36.93 -20.95
CA THR A 532 23.70 36.38 -22.26
C THR A 532 22.19 36.41 -22.43
N VAL A 533 21.74 37.41 -23.19
CA VAL A 533 20.42 37.42 -23.84
C VAL A 533 20.39 36.25 -24.81
N VAL A 534 19.58 35.24 -24.51
CA VAL A 534 19.19 34.20 -25.46
C VAL A 534 17.74 34.45 -25.81
N GLU A 535 17.51 34.67 -27.10
CA GLU A 535 16.23 34.97 -27.74
C GLU A 535 15.20 33.85 -27.55
N ASP A 536 13.94 34.28 -27.67
CA ASP A 536 12.67 33.58 -27.54
C ASP A 536 12.66 32.08 -27.89
N ASN A 537 12.28 31.25 -26.91
CA ASN A 537 11.38 30.10 -27.05
C ASN A 537 11.06 29.53 -25.66
N PHE A 538 10.09 30.12 -24.96
CA PHE A 538 9.48 29.45 -23.81
C PHE A 538 8.41 28.47 -24.33
N GLU A 539 8.79 27.20 -24.52
CA GLU A 539 7.82 26.12 -24.35
C GLU A 539 7.41 26.11 -22.87
N ILE A 540 6.16 26.47 -22.60
CA ILE A 540 5.58 26.33 -21.26
C ILE A 540 5.44 24.83 -20.99
N SER A 541 6.48 24.21 -20.45
CA SER A 541 6.37 22.91 -19.82
C SER A 541 5.37 23.05 -18.68
N ARG A 542 4.20 22.40 -18.80
CA ARG A 542 3.19 22.37 -17.73
C ARG A 542 3.87 21.93 -16.43
N PHE A 543 3.87 22.81 -15.44
CA PHE A 543 4.35 22.52 -14.09
C PHE A 543 3.64 21.27 -13.56
N LYS A 544 4.39 20.39 -12.87
CA LYS A 544 3.79 19.22 -12.22
C LYS A 544 2.87 19.70 -11.08
N GLY A 545 1.75 19.01 -10.85
CA GLY A 545 0.71 19.46 -9.92
C GLY A 545 1.17 19.78 -8.49
N SER A 546 2.27 19.16 -8.02
CA SER A 546 2.90 19.48 -6.74
C SER A 546 3.53 20.87 -6.70
N GLU A 547 4.17 21.30 -7.79
CA GLU A 547 4.82 22.61 -7.90
C GLU A 547 3.78 23.71 -7.95
N TRP A 548 2.68 23.48 -8.69
CA TRP A 548 1.53 24.38 -8.71
C TRP A 548 0.89 24.53 -7.33
N GLY A 549 0.70 23.42 -6.62
CA GLY A 549 0.20 23.42 -5.24
C GLY A 549 1.06 24.27 -4.31
N SER A 550 2.39 24.12 -4.37
CA SER A 550 3.32 24.93 -3.55
C SER A 550 3.27 26.42 -3.91
N ILE A 551 3.15 26.76 -5.19
CA ILE A 551 3.02 28.16 -5.65
C ILE A 551 1.71 28.77 -5.14
N VAL A 552 0.59 28.06 -5.28
CA VAL A 552 -0.72 28.51 -4.80
C VAL A 552 -0.69 28.69 -3.27
N HIS A 553 -0.13 27.73 -2.52
CA HIS A 553 0.03 27.86 -1.07
C HIS A 553 0.88 29.08 -0.68
N ARG A 554 1.98 29.33 -1.39
CA ARG A 554 2.85 30.48 -1.15
C ARG A 554 2.15 31.81 -1.47
N LEU A 555 1.36 31.85 -2.53
CA LEU A 555 0.56 33.02 -2.91
C LEU A 555 -0.53 33.31 -1.86
N PHE A 556 -1.23 32.29 -1.38
CA PHE A 556 -2.18 32.45 -0.26
C PHE A 556 -1.47 32.92 1.01
N GLU A 557 -0.31 32.37 1.35
CA GLU A 557 0.49 32.79 2.50
C GLU A 557 0.91 34.27 2.40
N ILE A 558 1.37 34.71 1.23
CA ILE A 558 1.76 36.11 0.97
C ILE A 558 0.55 37.04 1.02
N TYR A 559 -0.58 36.62 0.44
CA TYR A 559 -1.82 37.40 0.44
C TYR A 559 -2.34 37.59 1.88
N LEU A 560 -2.38 36.51 2.67
CA LEU A 560 -2.77 36.54 4.07
C LEU A 560 -1.81 37.38 4.94
N LYS A 561 -0.51 37.38 4.63
CA LYS A 561 0.48 38.24 5.31
C LYS A 561 0.37 39.71 4.92
N LYS A 562 0.04 40.03 3.66
CA LYS A 562 -0.13 41.41 3.18
C LYS A 562 -1.47 42.04 3.58
N ALA A 563 -2.52 41.25 3.78
CA ALA A 563 -3.85 41.75 4.12
C ALA A 563 -4.02 42.27 5.57
N GLY A 564 -2.96 42.25 6.39
CA GLY A 564 -3.01 42.75 7.77
C GLY A 564 -3.79 41.80 8.70
N GLY A 565 -3.06 41.03 9.50
CA GLY A 565 -3.58 39.98 10.39
C GLY A 565 -4.53 40.42 11.52
N GLU A 566 -5.01 41.66 11.54
CA GLU A 566 -5.98 42.14 12.54
C GLU A 566 -7.44 42.04 12.08
N SER A 567 -7.72 42.11 10.77
CA SER A 567 -9.09 42.04 10.23
C SER A 567 -9.64 40.60 10.24
N PHE A 568 -8.79 39.62 9.90
CA PHE A 568 -9.20 38.22 9.76
C PHE A 568 -9.36 37.50 11.12
N ASN A 569 -8.51 37.82 12.10
CA ASN A 569 -8.57 37.23 13.44
C ASN A 569 -9.81 37.67 14.24
N LYS A 570 -10.42 38.82 13.92
CA LYS A 570 -11.68 39.25 14.54
C LYS A 570 -12.93 38.60 13.95
N LYS A 571 -12.88 38.11 12.70
CA LYS A 571 -14.02 37.43 12.05
C LYS A 571 -14.06 35.91 12.29
N ILE A 572 -12.98 35.32 12.79
CA ILE A 572 -12.93 33.89 13.20
C ILE A 572 -13.23 33.71 14.70
N ALA A 573 -13.31 34.80 15.47
CA ALA A 573 -13.58 34.79 16.91
C ALA A 573 -15.04 35.09 17.30
N ILE A 574 -16.01 34.80 16.43
CA ILE A 574 -17.44 34.78 16.77
C ILE A 574 -18.02 33.42 16.43
#